data_AF-A0A100W6U9-F1
#
_entry.id   AF-A0A100W6U9-F1
#
_cell.length_a   1.000
_cell.length_b   1.000
_cell.length_c   1.000
_cell.angle_alpha   90.00
_cell.angle_beta   90.00
_cell.angle_gamma   90.00
#
_symmetry.space_group_name_H-M   'P 1'
#
loop_
_entity.id
_entity.type
_entity.pdbx_description
1 polymer ?
#
loop_
_entity_poly.entity_id
_entity_poly.type
_entity_poly.pdbx_seq_one_letter_code
_entity_poly.pdbx_strand_id
1 'polypeptide(L)'
;MLTPEQDAQVVDLTLAGRSRAEIAREMRISVNQVDYARRRAHTARFTKFSIERVVELTKQNYSAPQIATILGCTTRHVVRLRAKAGIAKPAPLPLNAEQVVIAERLLDDGASLTEVARTIGRSPRTVQARFRGRGFTHSQIGQYSQLMRAMRRRGLRELIA
;
A
#
# COMPACT_ATOMS: atom_id res chain seq x y z
N MET A 1 -32.38 16.98 -10.29
CA MET A 1 -31.01 16.53 -10.63
C MET A 1 -30.40 17.65 -11.46
N LEU A 2 -29.14 18.05 -11.23
CA LEU A 2 -28.52 19.13 -11.99
C LEU A 2 -28.30 18.71 -13.45
N THR A 3 -28.35 19.65 -14.38
CA THR A 3 -27.99 19.41 -15.79
C THR A 3 -26.47 19.24 -15.93
N PRO A 4 -25.96 18.60 -17.01
CA PRO A 4 -24.52 18.49 -17.25
C PRO A 4 -23.79 19.83 -17.28
N GLU A 5 -24.45 20.88 -17.79
CA GLU A 5 -23.93 22.25 -17.83
C GLU A 5 -23.79 22.84 -16.41
N GLN A 6 -24.81 22.64 -15.57
CA GLN A 6 -24.77 23.07 -14.17
C GLN A 6 -23.70 22.31 -13.37
N ASP A 7 -23.53 21.01 -13.62
CA ASP A 7 -22.46 20.22 -13.02
C ASP A 7 -21.07 20.78 -13.39
N ALA A 8 -20.84 21.13 -14.66
CA ALA A 8 -19.59 21.73 -15.12
C ALA A 8 -19.33 23.09 -14.44
N GLN A 9 -20.35 23.94 -14.35
CA GLN A 9 -20.24 25.26 -13.73
C GLN A 9 -19.92 25.18 -12.23
N VAL A 10 -20.47 24.19 -11.50
CA VAL A 10 -20.10 23.93 -10.09
C VAL A 10 -18.61 23.58 -9.96
N VAL A 11 -18.06 22.81 -10.92
CA VAL A 11 -16.64 22.43 -10.92
C VAL A 11 -15.76 23.64 -11.15
N ASP A 12 -16.09 24.47 -12.14
CA ASP A 12 -15.31 25.66 -12.48
C ASP A 12 -15.26 26.64 -11.30
N LEU A 13 -16.40 26.92 -10.67
CA LEU A 13 -16.45 27.77 -9.48
C LEU A 13 -15.69 27.17 -8.29
N THR A 14 -15.69 25.84 -8.15
CA THR A 14 -14.90 25.14 -7.12
C THR A 14 -13.40 25.26 -7.39
N LEU A 15 -12.96 25.14 -8.64
CA LEU A 15 -11.56 25.31 -9.03
C LEU A 15 -11.10 26.77 -8.87
N ALA A 16 -12.01 27.72 -9.03
CA ALA A 16 -11.78 29.14 -8.72
C ALA A 16 -11.72 29.44 -7.21
N GLY A 17 -11.82 28.43 -6.34
CA GLY A 17 -11.68 28.58 -4.89
C GLY A 17 -12.93 29.05 -4.15
N ARG A 18 -14.10 29.09 -4.82
CA ARG A 18 -15.37 29.46 -4.17
C ARG A 18 -15.81 28.43 -3.14
N SER A 19 -16.35 28.92 -2.02
CA SER A 19 -16.95 28.07 -1.00
C SER A 19 -18.25 27.43 -1.50
N ARG A 20 -18.60 26.27 -0.95
CA ARG A 20 -19.85 25.57 -1.31
C ARG A 20 -21.11 26.42 -1.09
N ALA A 21 -21.09 27.32 -0.11
CA ALA A 21 -22.22 28.21 0.20
C ALA A 21 -22.33 29.39 -0.77
N GLU A 22 -21.20 29.88 -1.30
CA GLU A 22 -21.19 30.89 -2.35
C GLU A 22 -21.71 30.31 -3.67
N ILE A 23 -21.23 29.13 -4.06
CA ILE A 23 -21.69 28.43 -5.27
C ILE A 23 -23.20 28.18 -5.22
N ALA A 24 -23.69 27.71 -4.07
CA ALA A 24 -25.13 27.47 -3.86
C ALA A 24 -25.96 28.75 -4.02
N ARG A 25 -25.51 29.88 -3.46
CA ARG A 25 -26.19 31.18 -3.60
C ARG A 25 -26.16 31.69 -5.04
N GLU A 26 -24.99 31.64 -5.68
CA GLU A 26 -24.78 32.15 -7.03
C GLU A 26 -25.62 31.40 -8.06
N MET A 27 -25.60 30.06 -7.99
CA MET A 27 -26.33 29.21 -8.93
C MET A 27 -27.81 28.99 -8.53
N ARG A 28 -28.25 29.54 -7.39
CA ARG A 28 -29.58 29.32 -6.80
C ARG A 28 -29.94 27.82 -6.65
N ILE A 29 -28.96 27.02 -6.23
CA ILE A 29 -29.09 25.59 -5.99
C ILE A 29 -28.83 25.27 -4.51
N SER A 30 -29.26 24.10 -4.05
CA SER A 30 -28.97 23.71 -2.67
C SER A 30 -27.50 23.35 -2.47
N VAL A 31 -26.98 23.55 -1.25
CA VAL A 31 -25.61 23.12 -0.89
C VAL A 31 -25.43 21.61 -1.14
N ASN A 32 -26.48 20.81 -0.93
CA ASN A 32 -26.46 19.38 -1.24
C ASN A 32 -26.28 19.12 -2.74
N GLN A 33 -26.89 19.92 -3.62
CA GLN A 33 -26.69 19.80 -5.06
C GLN A 33 -25.26 20.16 -5.46
N VAL A 34 -24.63 21.16 -4.82
CA VAL A 34 -23.20 21.48 -4.99
C VAL A 34 -22.32 20.29 -4.58
N ASP A 35 -22.58 19.70 -3.41
CA ASP A 35 -21.83 18.53 -2.92
C ASP A 35 -22.01 17.32 -3.85
N TYR A 36 -23.21 17.11 -4.39
CA TYR A 36 -23.48 16.05 -5.36
C TYR A 36 -22.73 16.28 -6.68
N ALA A 37 -22.75 17.49 -7.24
CA ALA A 37 -21.99 17.85 -8.44
C ALA A 37 -20.49 17.67 -8.21
N ARG A 38 -19.94 18.13 -7.06
CA ARG A 38 -18.54 17.93 -6.68
C ARG A 38 -18.15 16.46 -6.61
N ARG A 39 -18.97 15.60 -5.98
CA ARG A 39 -18.70 14.15 -5.93
C ARG A 39 -18.76 13.51 -7.31
N ARG A 40 -19.73 13.90 -8.14
CA ARG A 40 -19.88 13.37 -9.51
C ARG A 40 -18.72 13.81 -10.40
N ALA A 41 -18.31 15.07 -10.30
CA ALA A 41 -17.14 15.61 -10.98
C ALA A 41 -15.83 15.00 -10.48
N HIS A 42 -15.66 14.80 -9.16
CA HIS A 42 -14.53 14.07 -8.62
C HIS A 42 -14.51 12.65 -9.19
N THR A 43 -15.66 11.99 -9.26
CA THR A 43 -15.80 10.68 -9.92
C THR A 43 -15.42 10.77 -11.39
N ALA A 44 -15.92 11.74 -12.16
CA ALA A 44 -15.63 11.96 -13.59
C ALA A 44 -14.15 12.31 -13.86
N ARG A 45 -13.52 13.16 -13.04
CA ARG A 45 -12.09 13.49 -13.08
C ARG A 45 -11.23 12.25 -12.82
N PHE A 46 -11.69 11.36 -11.95
CA PHE A 46 -11.11 10.04 -11.74
C PHE A 46 -11.52 8.98 -12.78
N THR A 47 -12.54 9.25 -13.60
CA THR A 47 -12.97 8.38 -14.71
C THR A 47 -12.16 8.67 -15.97
N LYS A 48 -11.46 9.82 -16.04
CA LYS A 48 -10.62 10.22 -17.17
C LYS A 48 -9.23 9.56 -17.20
N PHE A 49 -8.95 8.60 -16.30
CA PHE A 49 -7.76 7.77 -16.39
C PHE A 49 -8.08 6.53 -17.20
N SER A 50 -7.63 6.53 -18.45
CA SER A 50 -7.78 5.37 -19.32
C SER A 50 -6.94 4.22 -18.77
N ILE A 51 -7.53 3.02 -18.77
CA ILE A 51 -6.83 1.80 -18.35
C ILE A 51 -5.58 1.62 -19.23
N GLU A 52 -5.72 1.99 -20.50
CA GLU A 52 -4.71 1.99 -21.55
C GLU A 52 -3.48 2.80 -21.13
N ARG A 53 -3.66 4.00 -20.56
CA ARG A 53 -2.55 4.83 -20.09
C ARG A 53 -1.81 4.21 -18.91
N VAL A 54 -2.54 3.57 -17.99
CA VAL A 54 -1.92 2.83 -16.87
C VAL A 54 -1.13 1.63 -17.39
N VAL A 55 -1.65 0.92 -18.40
CA VAL A 55 -0.97 -0.21 -19.04
C VAL A 55 0.31 0.24 -19.72
N GLU A 56 0.26 1.33 -20.49
CA GLU A 56 1.43 1.90 -21.17
C GLU A 56 2.55 2.29 -20.19
N LEU A 57 2.21 3.06 -19.15
CA LEU A 57 3.18 3.45 -18.13
C LEU A 57 3.73 2.23 -17.36
N THR A 58 2.93 1.18 -17.20
CA THR A 58 3.39 -0.07 -16.57
C THR A 58 4.37 -0.82 -17.48
N LYS A 59 4.14 -0.85 -18.80
CA LYS A 59 5.10 -1.41 -19.78
C LYS A 59 6.42 -0.63 -19.82
N GLN A 60 6.38 0.67 -19.53
CA GLN A 60 7.57 1.53 -19.38
C GLN A 60 8.28 1.36 -18.02
N ASN A 61 7.93 0.33 -17.22
CA ASN A 61 8.50 0.03 -15.91
C ASN A 61 8.27 1.07 -14.81
N TYR A 62 7.31 1.99 -14.95
CA TYR A 62 6.94 2.88 -13.85
C TYR A 62 6.29 2.11 -12.69
N SER A 63 6.67 2.48 -11.46
CA SER A 63 6.03 1.99 -10.24
C SER A 63 4.64 2.59 -10.05
N ALA A 64 3.77 1.93 -9.26
CA ALA A 64 2.42 2.44 -9.00
C ALA A 64 2.41 3.86 -8.36
N PRO A 65 3.33 4.20 -7.42
CA PRO A 65 3.44 5.56 -6.91
C PRO A 65 3.82 6.58 -8.00
N GLN A 66 4.75 6.25 -8.89
CA GLN A 66 5.15 7.15 -9.99
C GLN A 66 3.98 7.40 -10.96
N ILE A 67 3.26 6.34 -11.33
CA ILE A 67 2.06 6.45 -12.17
C ILE A 67 1.00 7.30 -11.48
N ALA A 68 0.84 7.16 -10.16
CA ALA A 68 -0.12 7.95 -9.40
C ALA A 68 0.21 9.45 -9.46
N THR A 69 1.50 9.81 -9.32
CA THR A 69 1.98 11.18 -9.48
C THR A 69 1.76 11.70 -10.90
N ILE A 70 2.13 10.92 -11.92
CA ILE A 70 1.98 11.30 -13.35
C ILE A 70 0.51 11.55 -13.71
N LEU A 71 -0.38 10.69 -13.20
CA LEU A 71 -1.81 10.79 -13.49
C LEU A 71 -2.54 11.74 -12.52
N GLY A 72 -1.93 12.20 -11.43
CA GLY A 72 -2.64 13.00 -10.43
C GLY A 72 -3.76 12.21 -9.73
N CYS A 73 -3.53 10.92 -9.46
CA CYS A 73 -4.48 10.03 -8.79
C CYS A 73 -3.85 9.38 -7.56
N THR A 74 -4.61 8.59 -6.80
CA THR A 74 -4.05 7.86 -5.65
C THR A 74 -3.40 6.55 -6.10
N THR A 75 -2.35 6.11 -5.40
CA THR A 75 -1.69 4.82 -5.65
C THR A 75 -2.67 3.65 -5.61
N ARG A 76 -3.66 3.69 -4.71
CA ARG A 76 -4.75 2.70 -4.62
C ARG A 76 -5.56 2.62 -5.91
N HIS A 77 -5.79 3.75 -6.57
CA HIS A 77 -6.50 3.80 -7.84
C HIS A 77 -5.69 3.10 -8.94
N VAL A 78 -4.40 3.40 -9.06
CA VAL A 78 -3.50 2.75 -10.04
C VAL A 78 -3.48 1.24 -9.87
N VAL A 79 -3.36 0.75 -8.63
CA VAL A 79 -3.38 -0.70 -8.32
C VAL A 79 -4.70 -1.33 -8.76
N ARG A 80 -5.83 -0.67 -8.53
CA ARG A 80 -7.14 -1.12 -8.98
C ARG A 80 -7.25 -1.20 -10.50
N LEU A 81 -6.73 -0.19 -11.22
CA LEU A 81 -6.73 -0.20 -12.69
C LEU A 81 -5.81 -1.30 -13.26
N ARG A 82 -4.63 -1.51 -12.65
CA ARG A 82 -3.75 -2.63 -13.00
C ARG A 82 -4.43 -3.99 -12.81
N ALA A 83 -5.18 -4.16 -11.71
CA ALA A 83 -5.94 -5.38 -11.45
C ALA A 83 -7.05 -5.58 -12.49
N LYS A 84 -7.81 -4.51 -12.80
CA LYS A 84 -8.85 -4.55 -13.85
C LYS A 84 -8.27 -4.88 -15.24
N ALA A 85 -7.05 -4.45 -15.52
CA ALA A 85 -6.32 -4.73 -16.75
C ALA A 85 -5.58 -6.08 -16.76
N GLY A 86 -5.61 -6.86 -15.68
CA GLY A 86 -4.90 -8.14 -15.58
C GLY A 86 -3.37 -8.05 -15.49
N ILE A 87 -2.81 -6.85 -15.27
CA ILE A 87 -1.36 -6.59 -15.17
C ILE A 87 -0.89 -6.31 -13.73
N ALA A 88 -1.75 -6.58 -12.75
CA ALA A 88 -1.37 -6.49 -11.36
C ALA A 88 -0.27 -7.50 -11.05
N LYS A 89 0.68 -7.11 -10.17
CA LYS A 89 1.64 -8.07 -9.64
C LYS A 89 0.87 -9.16 -8.89
N PRO A 90 1.20 -10.45 -9.11
CA PRO A 90 0.55 -11.54 -8.39
C PRO A 90 0.74 -11.35 -6.89
N ALA A 91 -0.24 -11.79 -6.11
CA ALA A 91 -0.10 -11.83 -4.66
C ALA A 91 1.10 -12.71 -4.29
N PRO A 92 1.87 -12.35 -3.25
CA PRO A 92 2.92 -13.23 -2.75
C PRO A 92 2.33 -14.60 -2.40
N LEU A 93 2.99 -15.67 -2.84
CA LEU A 93 2.57 -17.02 -2.52
C LEU A 93 2.59 -17.24 -0.99
N PRO A 94 1.61 -17.98 -0.44
CA PRO A 94 1.66 -18.41 0.95
C PRO A 94 2.88 -19.31 1.21
N LEU A 95 3.23 -19.46 2.49
CA LEU A 95 4.22 -20.46 2.91
C LEU A 95 3.71 -21.86 2.58
N ASN A 96 4.57 -22.70 1.99
CA ASN A 96 4.24 -24.10 1.80
C ASN A 96 4.34 -24.86 3.15
N ALA A 97 3.86 -26.10 3.20
CA ALA A 97 3.82 -26.88 4.44
C ALA A 97 5.21 -27.10 5.04
N GLU A 98 6.22 -27.40 4.22
CA GLU A 98 7.60 -27.59 4.68
C GLU A 98 8.20 -26.32 5.30
N GLN A 99 7.99 -25.17 4.65
CA GLN A 99 8.41 -23.86 5.17
C GLN A 99 7.73 -23.54 6.50
N VAL A 100 6.47 -23.95 6.68
CA VAL A 100 5.76 -23.78 7.95
C VAL A 100 6.41 -24.63 9.04
N VAL A 101 6.66 -25.92 8.79
CA VAL A 101 7.26 -26.83 9.78
C VAL A 101 8.66 -26.37 10.18
N ILE A 102 9.49 -25.95 9.21
CA ILE A 102 10.84 -25.42 9.49
C ILE A 102 10.74 -24.12 10.29
N ALA A 103 9.84 -23.21 9.90
CA ALA A 103 9.65 -21.96 10.61
C ALA A 103 9.16 -22.15 12.05
N GLU A 104 8.26 -23.10 12.29
CA GLU A 104 7.77 -23.43 13.63
C GLU A 104 8.91 -23.91 14.52
N ARG A 105 9.69 -24.89 14.07
CA ARG A 105 10.86 -25.39 14.82
C ARG A 105 11.84 -24.28 15.17
N LEU A 106 12.22 -23.48 14.17
CA LEU A 106 13.15 -22.37 14.41
C LEU A 106 12.60 -21.34 15.39
N LEU A 107 11.31 -21.02 15.33
CA LEU A 107 10.70 -20.07 16.27
C LEU A 107 10.61 -20.65 17.69
N ASP A 108 10.35 -21.95 17.81
CA ASP A 108 10.31 -22.65 19.11
C ASP A 108 11.72 -22.77 19.71
N ASP A 109 12.75 -22.90 18.87
CA ASP A 109 14.17 -22.84 19.25
C ASP A 109 14.64 -21.39 19.56
N GLY A 110 13.75 -20.39 19.42
CA GLY A 110 14.01 -19.00 19.77
C GLY A 110 14.66 -18.16 18.66
N ALA A 111 14.70 -18.64 17.41
CA ALA A 111 15.22 -17.85 16.29
C ALA A 111 14.39 -16.58 16.07
N SER A 112 15.06 -15.52 15.60
CA SER A 112 14.36 -14.28 15.26
C SER A 112 13.54 -14.43 13.97
N LEU A 113 12.43 -13.68 13.83
CA LEU A 113 11.62 -13.69 12.59
C LEU A 113 12.44 -13.40 11.32
N THR A 114 13.48 -12.58 11.44
CA THR A 114 14.39 -12.25 10.33
C THR A 114 15.27 -13.44 9.95
N GLU A 115 15.76 -14.18 10.93
CA GLU A 115 16.56 -15.38 10.72
C GLU A 115 15.71 -16.50 10.13
N VAL A 116 14.53 -16.75 10.68
CA VAL A 116 13.56 -17.69 10.12
C VAL A 116 13.24 -17.37 8.67
N ALA A 117 12.96 -16.10 8.37
CA ALA A 117 12.71 -15.63 7.00
C ALA A 117 13.90 -15.90 6.06
N ARG A 118 15.14 -15.66 6.52
CA ARG A 118 16.35 -15.96 5.76
C ARG A 118 16.47 -17.46 5.49
N THR A 119 16.22 -18.30 6.48
CA THR A 119 16.33 -19.76 6.37
C THR A 119 15.31 -20.35 5.41
N ILE A 120 14.05 -19.90 5.46
CA ILE A 120 12.98 -20.45 4.60
C ILE A 120 12.88 -19.73 3.23
N GLY A 121 13.77 -18.77 2.95
CA GLY A 121 13.81 -18.03 1.68
C GLY A 121 12.64 -17.08 1.47
N ARG A 122 12.15 -16.42 2.52
CA ARG A 122 10.96 -15.54 2.48
C ARG A 122 11.21 -14.18 3.13
N SER A 123 10.26 -13.27 2.98
CA SER A 123 10.35 -11.97 3.65
C SER A 123 10.00 -12.09 5.14
N PRO A 124 10.63 -11.32 6.04
CA PRO A 124 10.25 -11.28 7.46
C PRO A 124 8.79 -10.90 7.67
N ARG A 125 8.22 -10.07 6.78
CA ARG A 125 6.80 -9.70 6.80
C ARG A 125 5.89 -10.89 6.50
N THR A 126 6.29 -11.78 5.60
CA THR A 126 5.55 -13.01 5.29
C THR A 126 5.51 -13.94 6.51
N VAL A 127 6.65 -14.12 7.18
CA VAL A 127 6.75 -14.93 8.41
C VAL A 127 5.92 -14.31 9.54
N GLN A 128 6.08 -13.00 9.79
CA GLN A 128 5.32 -12.27 10.80
C GLN A 128 3.81 -12.34 10.56
N ALA A 129 3.36 -12.27 9.31
CA ALA A 129 1.94 -12.36 8.98
C ALA A 129 1.32 -13.72 9.34
N ARG A 130 2.10 -14.81 9.20
CA ARG A 130 1.69 -16.18 9.52
C ARG A 130 1.82 -16.49 11.01
N PHE A 131 2.95 -16.13 11.62
CA PHE A 131 3.32 -16.45 13.00
C PHE A 131 3.24 -15.21 13.89
N ARG A 132 2.10 -14.50 13.82
CA ARG A 132 1.89 -13.29 14.62
C ARG A 132 2.05 -13.62 16.12
N GLY A 133 2.82 -12.80 16.82
CA GLY A 133 3.05 -12.97 18.26
C GLY A 133 4.07 -14.04 18.63
N ARG A 134 4.73 -14.71 17.66
CA ARG A 134 5.86 -15.61 17.91
C ARG A 134 7.20 -14.97 17.52
N GLY A 135 8.29 -15.49 18.11
CA GLY A 135 9.66 -15.00 17.94
C GLY A 135 10.04 -13.85 18.88
N PHE A 136 11.32 -13.47 18.89
CA PHE A 136 11.81 -12.39 19.75
C PHE A 136 11.13 -11.04 19.43
N THR A 137 10.53 -10.44 20.46
CA THR A 137 10.03 -9.06 20.46
C THR A 137 11.15 -8.06 20.19
N HIS A 138 10.82 -6.81 19.83
CA HIS A 138 11.81 -5.77 19.53
C HIS A 138 12.82 -5.55 20.67
N SER A 139 12.36 -5.66 21.92
CA SER A 139 13.22 -5.59 23.12
C SER A 139 14.18 -6.78 23.21
N GLN A 140 13.68 -8.00 22.96
CA GLN A 140 14.51 -9.21 22.95
C GLN A 140 15.52 -9.22 21.80
N ILE A 141 15.19 -8.67 20.63
CA ILE A 141 16.14 -8.46 19.53
C ILE A 141 17.28 -7.53 19.95
N GLY A 142 16.97 -6.47 20.70
CA GLY A 142 17.97 -5.55 21.26
C GLY A 142 18.91 -6.26 22.25
N GLN A 143 18.35 -7.06 23.16
CA GLN A 143 19.11 -7.83 24.15
C GLN A 143 20.00 -8.89 23.48
N TYR A 144 19.46 -9.66 22.53
CA TYR A 144 20.23 -10.64 21.77
C TYR A 144 21.35 -9.97 20.95
N SER A 145 21.10 -8.81 20.35
CA SER A 145 22.12 -8.05 19.63
C SER A 145 23.25 -7.58 20.56
N GLN A 146 22.93 -7.16 21.78
CA GLN A 146 23.94 -6.80 22.78
C GLN A 146 24.75 -8.02 23.24
N LEU A 147 24.09 -9.15 23.48
CA LEU A 147 24.72 -10.42 23.82
C LEU A 147 25.70 -10.86 22.73
N MET A 148 25.26 -10.89 21.46
CA MET A 148 26.10 -11.29 20.33
C MET A 148 27.27 -10.33 20.08
N ARG A 149 27.11 -9.03 20.37
CA ARG A 149 28.20 -8.06 20.34
C ARG A 149 29.19 -8.27 21.49
N ALA A 150 28.72 -8.64 22.67
CA ALA A 150 29.57 -8.98 23.80
C ALA A 150 30.37 -10.28 23.54
N MET A 151 29.71 -11.30 22.99
CA MET A 151 30.34 -12.57 22.61
C MET A 151 31.41 -12.39 21.53
N ARG A 152 31.12 -11.63 20.45
CA ARG A 152 32.10 -11.30 19.40
C ARG A 152 33.32 -10.54 19.93
N ARG A 153 33.12 -9.63 20.88
CA ARG A 153 34.23 -8.91 21.53
C ARG A 153 35.11 -9.78 22.41
N ARG A 154 34.58 -10.91 22.92
CA ARG A 154 35.30 -11.87 23.76
C ARG A 154 35.94 -13.03 22.97
N GLY A 155 35.87 -13.05 21.64
CA GLY A 155 36.54 -14.06 20.81
C GLY A 155 35.90 -15.46 20.82
N LEU A 156 34.73 -15.63 21.46
CA LEU A 156 34.00 -16.90 21.51
C LEU A 156 33.24 -17.13 20.18
N ARG A 157 33.96 -17.64 19.18
CA ARG A 157 33.37 -18.07 17.89
C ARG A 157 32.85 -19.51 17.89
N GLU A 158 33.25 -20.33 18.86
CA GLU A 158 33.10 -21.80 18.75
C GLU A 158 31.85 -22.40 19.42
N LEU A 159 30.96 -21.60 20.01
CA LEU A 159 29.84 -22.14 20.81
C LEU A 159 28.53 -22.34 20.05
N ILE A 160 28.53 -22.19 18.71
CA ILE A 160 27.36 -22.37 17.84
C ILE A 160 27.79 -22.99 16.49
N ALA A 161 28.54 -24.10 16.55
CA ALA A 161 28.70 -25.00 15.40
C ALA A 161 27.75 -26.19 15.58
#